data_AF-A0AA96QS93-F1
#
_entry.id   AF-A0AA96QS93-F1
#
_cell.length_a   1.000
_cell.length_b   1.000
_cell.length_c   1.000
_cell.angle_alpha   90.00
_cell.angle_beta   90.00
_cell.angle_gamma   90.00
#
_symmetry.space_group_name_H-M   'P 1'
#
loop_
_entity.id
_entity.type
_entity.pdbx_description
1 polymer ?
#
loop_
_entity_poly.entity_id
_entity_poly.type
_entity_poly.pdbx_seq_one_letter_code
_entity_poly.pdbx_strand_id
1 'polypeptide(L)'
;MADPDDRLAFHPGELEAQRVAGTSVQAERVRPIISDAIPRGAFDFLTRQQMLVLGARDRDGRTWASALVGPEGFLSAADPRTLRADATVVPTDPLADVLRDGADVGTLAIDLVMRKRLRINGRWRPTPRGGEVEVHQAFGNCPKYIQARVMTEEPTGFHPVARRGDRLDALQSVLVSSADTFFIATAADVGADVSHRGGNPGFVKVVSPTELSWPDYVGNAMMMTSGNLGVNPLAGLLFPDWESGATLQLTGTAEVRRSVGPEGGPANGQETVFRVTEAVWTENAFPAAWTAPAYSRFN
;
A
#
# COMPACT_ATOMS: atom_id res chain seq x y z
N MET A 1 -1.87 22.25 -11.33
CA MET A 1 -0.70 21.60 -10.69
C MET A 1 -0.60 22.18 -9.30
N ALA A 2 -0.61 21.36 -8.25
CA ALA A 2 -0.40 21.82 -6.88
C ALA A 2 1.01 22.42 -6.73
N ASP A 3 1.18 23.38 -5.82
CA ASP A 3 2.49 23.94 -5.48
C ASP A 3 3.39 22.79 -4.94
N PRO A 4 4.65 22.66 -5.38
CA PRO A 4 5.59 21.70 -4.80
C PRO A 4 5.66 21.75 -3.26
N ASP A 5 5.51 22.94 -2.65
CA ASP A 5 5.51 23.10 -1.20
C ASP A 5 4.24 22.52 -0.54
N ASP A 6 3.09 22.53 -1.22
CA ASP A 6 1.84 21.96 -0.71
C ASP A 6 1.94 20.44 -0.54
N ARG A 7 2.84 19.78 -1.31
CA ARG A 7 3.06 18.33 -1.21
C ARG A 7 3.89 17.93 0.00
N LEU A 8 4.60 18.85 0.65
CA LEU A 8 5.38 18.57 1.85
C LEU A 8 4.63 18.97 3.13
N ALA A 9 3.50 19.64 2.99
CA ALA A 9 2.55 19.89 4.06
C ALA A 9 1.53 18.75 4.18
N PHE A 10 0.88 18.66 5.33
CA PHE A 10 -0.34 17.87 5.43
C PHE A 10 -1.45 18.58 4.66
N HIS A 11 -2.16 17.84 3.82
CA HIS A 11 -3.28 18.39 3.07
C HIS A 11 -4.54 18.53 3.96
N PRO A 12 -5.58 19.27 3.53
CA PRO A 12 -6.74 19.54 4.37
C PRO A 12 -7.43 18.30 4.96
N GLY A 13 -7.47 17.18 4.22
CA GLY A 13 -8.03 15.93 4.71
C GLY A 13 -7.22 15.31 5.85
N GLU A 14 -5.89 15.33 5.74
CA GLU A 14 -4.99 14.86 6.81
C GLU A 14 -5.12 15.71 8.06
N LEU A 15 -5.14 17.05 7.91
CA LEU A 15 -5.32 17.97 9.03
C LEU A 15 -6.64 17.73 9.78
N GLU A 16 -7.72 17.50 9.03
CA GLU A 16 -9.03 17.18 9.63
C GLU A 16 -9.02 15.82 10.33
N ALA A 17 -8.45 14.79 9.70
CA ALA A 17 -8.31 13.46 10.31
C ALA A 17 -7.47 13.52 11.60
N GLN A 18 -6.38 14.29 11.60
CA GLN A 18 -5.54 14.52 12.78
C GLN A 18 -6.31 15.23 13.90
N ARG A 19 -7.11 16.25 13.55
CA ARG A 19 -7.96 16.99 14.49
C ARG A 19 -9.01 16.08 15.13
N VAL A 20 -9.72 15.30 14.32
CA VAL A 20 -10.73 14.34 14.78
C VAL A 20 -10.14 13.27 15.69
N ALA A 21 -8.92 12.82 15.38
CA ALA A 21 -8.20 11.83 16.20
C ALA A 21 -7.48 12.43 17.42
N GLY A 22 -7.45 13.76 17.57
CA GLY A 22 -6.71 14.43 18.65
C GLY A 22 -5.19 14.27 18.57
N THR A 23 -4.64 14.16 17.35
CA THR A 23 -3.22 13.85 17.11
C THR A 23 -2.43 14.98 16.43
N SER A 24 -3.03 16.17 16.25
CA SER A 24 -2.40 17.29 15.55
C SER A 24 -1.03 17.70 16.11
N VAL A 25 -0.85 17.66 17.44
CA VAL A 25 0.45 17.99 18.06
C VAL A 25 1.52 16.95 17.70
N GLN A 26 1.16 15.68 17.66
CA GLN A 26 2.04 14.59 17.26
C GLN A 26 2.36 14.66 15.77
N ALA A 27 1.36 15.01 14.95
CA ALA A 27 1.51 15.19 13.51
C ALA A 27 2.54 16.28 13.18
N GLU A 28 2.44 17.47 13.80
CA GLU A 28 3.41 18.56 13.60
C GLU A 28 4.86 18.15 13.98
N ARG A 29 5.02 17.29 14.98
CA ARG A 29 6.35 16.79 15.37
C ARG A 29 6.97 15.85 14.34
N VAL A 30 6.14 15.10 13.60
CA VAL A 30 6.61 14.15 12.57
C VAL A 30 6.60 14.75 11.17
N ARG A 31 5.95 15.90 10.97
CA ARG A 31 5.90 16.60 9.67
C ARG A 31 7.29 16.78 9.04
N PRO A 32 8.36 17.18 9.76
CA PRO A 32 9.69 17.35 9.15
C PRO A 32 10.34 16.06 8.62
N ILE A 33 9.75 14.89 8.89
CA ILE A 33 10.20 13.60 8.33
C ILE A 33 9.81 13.49 6.84
N ILE A 34 8.75 14.17 6.41
CA ILE A 34 8.31 14.20 5.01
C ILE A 34 9.27 15.11 4.24
N SER A 35 9.97 14.51 3.30
CA SER A 35 11.02 15.14 2.49
C SER A 35 10.69 14.94 1.02
N ASP A 36 11.11 15.85 0.15
CA ASP A 36 11.05 15.68 -1.30
C ASP A 36 12.26 14.88 -1.84
N ALA A 37 13.05 14.31 -0.95
CA ALA A 37 14.28 13.58 -1.23
C ALA A 37 14.38 12.28 -0.42
N ILE A 38 14.72 11.19 -1.10
CA ILE A 38 15.06 9.90 -0.50
C ILE A 38 16.29 10.07 0.40
N PRO A 39 16.24 9.68 1.68
CA PRO A 39 17.41 9.72 2.55
C PRO A 39 18.56 8.90 1.96
N ARG A 40 19.76 9.48 1.84
CA ARG A 40 20.93 8.78 1.26
C ARG A 40 21.24 7.46 1.96
N GLY A 41 21.03 7.39 3.28
CA GLY A 41 21.20 6.16 4.07
C GLY A 41 20.19 5.04 3.73
N ALA A 42 19.17 5.32 2.93
CA ALA A 42 18.21 4.33 2.46
C ALA A 42 18.56 3.71 1.10
N PHE A 43 19.63 4.15 0.42
CA PHE A 43 19.95 3.64 -0.92
C PHE A 43 20.30 2.15 -0.87
N ASP A 44 21.14 1.73 0.08
CA ASP A 44 21.46 0.30 0.29
C ASP A 44 20.21 -0.50 0.67
N PHE A 45 19.32 0.08 1.47
CA PHE A 45 18.04 -0.55 1.81
C PHE A 45 17.21 -0.82 0.55
N LEU A 46 17.10 0.16 -0.36
CA LEU A 46 16.35 0.03 -1.61
C LEU A 46 16.93 -1.09 -2.49
N THR A 47 18.25 -1.17 -2.64
CA THR A 47 18.91 -2.20 -3.47
C THR A 47 18.67 -3.63 -3.01
N ARG A 48 18.35 -3.85 -1.73
CA ARG A 48 18.06 -5.19 -1.19
C ARG A 48 16.59 -5.57 -1.29
N GLN A 49 15.73 -4.66 -1.71
CA GLN A 49 14.31 -4.99 -1.82
C GLN A 49 14.09 -5.90 -3.02
N GLN A 50 13.15 -6.82 -2.87
CA GLN A 50 12.67 -7.71 -3.94
C GLN A 50 11.19 -7.44 -4.28
N MET A 51 10.58 -6.48 -3.60
CA MET A 51 9.20 -6.05 -3.80
C MET A 51 9.08 -4.53 -3.60
N LEU A 52 8.34 -3.89 -4.49
CA LEU A 52 7.85 -2.52 -4.34
C LEU A 52 6.34 -2.55 -4.50
N VAL A 53 5.60 -2.14 -3.47
CA VAL A 53 4.15 -1.96 -3.61
C VAL A 53 3.89 -0.56 -4.15
N LEU A 54 2.97 -0.43 -5.10
CA LEU A 54 2.57 0.85 -5.67
C LEU A 54 1.05 0.96 -5.75
N GLY A 55 0.57 2.19 -5.84
CA GLY A 55 -0.84 2.50 -5.96
C GLY A 55 -1.04 3.70 -6.84
N ALA A 56 -2.02 3.62 -7.72
CA ALA A 56 -2.33 4.64 -8.71
C ALA A 56 -3.82 4.60 -9.05
N ARG A 57 -4.27 5.62 -9.78
CA ARG A 57 -5.58 5.61 -10.42
C ARG A 57 -5.48 5.03 -11.82
N ASP A 58 -6.43 4.18 -12.20
CA ASP A 58 -6.58 3.75 -13.59
C ASP A 58 -7.17 4.87 -14.48
N ARG A 59 -7.36 4.58 -15.77
CA ARG A 59 -7.92 5.56 -16.73
C ARG A 59 -9.38 5.94 -16.45
N ASP A 60 -10.11 5.11 -15.71
CA ASP A 60 -11.48 5.38 -15.28
C ASP A 60 -11.51 6.13 -13.93
N GLY A 61 -10.34 6.47 -13.37
CA GLY A 61 -10.18 7.16 -12.10
C GLY A 61 -10.30 6.25 -10.87
N ARG A 62 -10.41 4.93 -11.04
CA ARG A 62 -10.49 3.96 -9.94
C ARG A 62 -9.12 3.75 -9.32
N THR A 63 -9.05 3.65 -8.00
CA THR A 63 -7.78 3.47 -7.29
C THR A 63 -7.45 1.98 -7.16
N TRP A 64 -6.23 1.60 -7.54
CA TRP A 64 -5.73 0.23 -7.42
C TRP A 64 -4.41 0.20 -6.64
N ALA A 65 -4.14 -0.94 -6.01
CA ALA A 65 -2.84 -1.29 -5.44
C ALA A 65 -2.26 -2.49 -6.20
N SER A 66 -0.96 -2.44 -6.48
CA SER A 66 -0.22 -3.46 -7.23
C SER A 66 1.17 -3.66 -6.64
N ALA A 67 1.88 -4.69 -7.07
CA ALA A 67 3.25 -4.93 -6.66
C ALA A 67 4.16 -5.15 -7.87
N LEU A 68 5.34 -4.53 -7.83
CA LEU A 68 6.48 -4.88 -8.66
C LEU A 68 7.34 -5.85 -7.86
N VAL A 69 7.79 -6.90 -8.51
CA VAL A 69 8.64 -7.93 -7.91
C VAL A 69 9.83 -8.15 -8.82
N GLY A 70 11.03 -8.21 -8.23
CA GLY A 70 12.27 -8.43 -8.97
C GLY A 70 13.39 -8.96 -8.06
N PRO A 71 14.52 -9.36 -8.64
CA PRO A 71 15.70 -9.78 -7.87
C PRO A 71 16.30 -8.61 -7.09
N GLU A 72 17.22 -8.88 -6.15
CA GLU A 72 17.99 -7.80 -5.52
C GLU A 72 18.65 -6.91 -6.59
N GLY A 73 18.61 -5.60 -6.37
CA GLY A 73 19.09 -4.59 -7.31
C GLY A 73 18.05 -4.11 -8.32
N PHE A 74 16.87 -4.74 -8.42
CA PHE A 74 15.81 -4.23 -9.32
C PHE A 74 15.33 -2.84 -8.89
N LEU A 75 15.37 -2.55 -7.57
CA LEU A 75 15.02 -1.27 -7.00
C LEU A 75 16.30 -0.51 -6.60
N SER A 76 16.47 0.73 -7.03
CA SER A 76 17.68 1.51 -6.73
C SER A 76 17.42 3.01 -6.76
N ALA A 77 18.29 3.79 -6.14
CA ALA A 77 18.30 5.25 -6.24
C ALA A 77 19.74 5.72 -6.49
N ALA A 78 19.99 6.39 -7.61
CA ALA A 78 21.29 6.98 -7.93
C ALA A 78 21.46 8.35 -7.27
N ASP A 79 20.34 9.05 -7.08
CA ASP A 79 20.25 10.36 -6.45
C ASP A 79 18.99 10.43 -5.57
N PRO A 80 18.88 11.42 -4.68
CA PRO A 80 17.74 11.50 -3.75
C PRO A 80 16.38 11.79 -4.43
N ARG A 81 16.33 12.14 -5.71
CA ARG A 81 15.13 12.60 -6.42
C ARG A 81 14.53 11.56 -7.36
N THR A 82 15.22 10.44 -7.55
CA THR A 82 14.82 9.40 -8.50
C THR A 82 14.92 8.02 -7.89
N LEU A 83 13.80 7.31 -7.81
CA LEU A 83 13.76 5.87 -7.53
C LEU A 83 13.59 5.10 -8.82
N ARG A 84 14.51 4.22 -9.16
CA ARG A 84 14.44 3.33 -10.33
C ARG A 84 13.90 1.96 -9.91
N ALA A 85 12.96 1.43 -10.68
CA ALA A 85 12.47 0.06 -10.59
C ALA A 85 12.57 -0.63 -11.96
N ASP A 86 13.54 -1.55 -12.10
CA ASP A 86 13.74 -2.40 -13.27
C ASP A 86 12.83 -3.64 -13.21
N ALA A 87 11.53 -3.41 -13.07
CA ALA A 87 10.48 -4.43 -13.12
C ALA A 87 9.16 -3.83 -13.62
N THR A 88 8.29 -4.67 -14.16
CA THR A 88 6.93 -4.30 -14.56
C THR A 88 5.90 -5.11 -13.78
N VAL A 89 4.70 -4.57 -13.63
CA VAL A 89 3.56 -5.37 -13.17
C VAL A 89 3.24 -6.44 -14.22
N VAL A 90 2.55 -7.50 -13.80
CA VAL A 90 2.06 -8.53 -14.73
C VAL A 90 1.09 -7.93 -15.77
N PRO A 91 1.03 -8.44 -17.01
CA PRO A 91 0.17 -7.86 -18.05
C PRO A 91 -1.33 -7.80 -17.72
N THR A 92 -1.80 -8.66 -16.82
CA THR A 92 -3.20 -8.71 -16.37
C THR A 92 -3.50 -7.72 -15.23
N ASP A 93 -2.48 -7.06 -14.68
CA ASP A 93 -2.62 -6.10 -13.59
C ASP A 93 -3.44 -4.88 -14.03
N PRO A 94 -4.40 -4.39 -13.21
CA PRO A 94 -5.21 -3.22 -13.53
C PRO A 94 -4.41 -1.94 -13.84
N LEU A 95 -3.19 -1.82 -13.31
CA LEU A 95 -2.31 -0.68 -13.54
C LEU A 95 -1.34 -0.87 -14.71
N ALA A 96 -1.36 -2.01 -15.41
CA ALA A 96 -0.40 -2.30 -16.47
C ALA A 96 -0.37 -1.25 -17.59
N ASP A 97 -1.54 -0.79 -18.07
CA ASP A 97 -1.62 0.24 -19.11
C ASP A 97 -1.22 1.62 -18.57
N VAL A 98 -1.67 1.96 -17.37
CA VAL A 98 -1.41 3.25 -16.73
C VAL A 98 0.08 3.46 -16.47
N LEU A 99 0.78 2.42 -16.03
CA LEU A 99 2.23 2.48 -15.81
C LEU A 99 3.03 2.57 -17.10
N ARG A 100 2.49 2.14 -18.26
CA ARG A 100 3.14 2.33 -19.56
C ARG A 100 3.05 3.78 -20.07
N ASP A 101 2.03 4.52 -19.66
CA ASP A 101 1.84 5.92 -20.05
C ASP A 101 2.48 6.90 -19.05
N GLY A 102 2.63 6.47 -17.79
CA GLY A 102 3.07 7.31 -16.68
C GLY A 102 1.90 7.81 -15.83
N ALA A 103 2.10 7.88 -14.52
CA ALA A 103 1.04 8.19 -13.56
C ALA A 103 1.58 8.79 -12.27
N ASP A 104 0.74 9.48 -11.51
CA ASP A 104 1.06 9.73 -10.11
C ASP A 104 0.92 8.44 -9.33
N VAL A 105 1.94 8.10 -8.55
CA VAL A 105 2.04 6.86 -7.80
C VAL A 105 2.37 7.13 -6.34
N GLY A 106 1.69 6.39 -5.46
CA GLY A 106 2.16 6.16 -4.11
C GLY A 106 2.97 4.89 -4.10
N THR A 107 4.14 4.86 -3.45
CA THR A 107 4.93 3.62 -3.36
C THR A 107 5.41 3.32 -1.95
N LEU A 108 5.61 2.04 -1.68
CA LEU A 108 6.06 1.51 -0.41
C LEU A 108 7.12 0.43 -0.65
N ALA A 109 8.38 0.79 -0.41
CA ALA A 109 9.46 -0.17 -0.26
C ALA A 109 9.39 -0.75 1.16
N ILE A 110 9.27 -2.07 1.30
CA ILE A 110 9.04 -2.73 2.59
C ILE A 110 9.92 -3.98 2.73
N ASP A 111 10.74 -3.97 3.76
CA ASP A 111 11.52 -5.12 4.22
C ASP A 111 10.71 -5.81 5.32
N LEU A 112 10.13 -6.96 4.98
CA LEU A 112 9.34 -7.76 5.90
C LEU A 112 10.21 -8.35 7.02
N VAL A 113 11.46 -8.73 6.72
CA VAL A 113 12.38 -9.38 7.66
C VAL A 113 12.77 -8.41 8.78
N MET A 114 13.30 -7.25 8.41
CA MET A 114 13.72 -6.21 9.36
C MET A 114 12.55 -5.33 9.82
N ARG A 115 11.35 -5.54 9.29
CA ARG A 115 10.14 -4.75 9.54
C ARG A 115 10.37 -3.26 9.28
N LYS A 116 11.07 -2.93 8.20
CA LYS A 116 11.33 -1.55 7.79
C LYS A 116 10.51 -1.19 6.58
N ARG A 117 10.13 0.07 6.47
CA ARG A 117 9.42 0.58 5.30
C ARG A 117 9.76 2.02 5.01
N LEU A 118 9.82 2.33 3.74
CA LEU A 118 10.06 3.66 3.20
C LEU A 118 8.98 3.94 2.16
N ARG A 119 8.23 5.03 2.35
CA ARG A 119 7.32 5.52 1.33
C ARG A 119 8.03 6.47 0.41
N ILE A 120 7.74 6.37 -0.88
CA ILE A 120 8.33 7.19 -1.93
C ILE A 120 7.23 7.50 -2.94
N ASN A 121 6.49 8.59 -2.72
CA ASN A 121 5.39 9.00 -3.57
C ASN A 121 5.91 9.99 -4.62
N GLY A 122 5.34 9.97 -5.81
CA GLY A 122 5.90 10.73 -6.91
C GLY A 122 5.20 10.50 -8.24
N ARG A 123 5.88 10.90 -9.31
CA ARG A 123 5.42 10.64 -10.67
C ARG A 123 6.19 9.49 -11.29
N TRP A 124 5.48 8.43 -11.67
CA TRP A 124 6.02 7.32 -12.44
C TRP A 124 6.27 7.74 -13.88
N ARG A 125 7.51 7.52 -14.33
CA ARG A 125 7.99 7.72 -15.70
C ARG A 125 8.38 6.34 -16.26
N PRO A 126 7.69 5.83 -17.29
CA PRO A 126 8.00 4.53 -17.87
C PRO A 126 9.41 4.50 -18.46
N THR A 127 10.08 3.36 -18.36
CA THR A 127 11.36 3.07 -19.02
C THR A 127 11.26 1.74 -19.77
N PRO A 128 12.19 1.42 -20.68
CA PRO A 128 12.15 0.14 -21.40
C PRO A 128 12.20 -1.13 -20.52
N ARG A 129 12.67 -1.02 -19.28
CA ARG A 129 12.81 -2.15 -18.34
C ARG A 129 11.85 -2.09 -17.14
N GLY A 130 11.01 -1.07 -17.05
CA GLY A 130 10.18 -0.80 -15.87
C GLY A 130 9.83 0.67 -15.79
N GLY A 131 10.30 1.37 -14.76
CA GLY A 131 10.09 2.80 -14.63
C GLY A 131 10.90 3.48 -13.54
N GLU A 132 10.75 4.79 -13.47
CA GLU A 132 11.39 5.65 -12.48
C GLU A 132 10.32 6.51 -11.79
N VAL A 133 10.40 6.65 -10.47
CA VAL A 133 9.59 7.58 -9.71
C VAL A 133 10.40 8.86 -9.52
N GLU A 134 9.92 9.93 -10.14
CA GLU A 134 10.31 11.29 -9.79
C GLU A 134 9.71 11.62 -8.41
N VAL A 135 10.57 11.77 -7.41
CA VAL A 135 10.18 11.82 -6.00
C VAL A 135 9.53 13.16 -5.66
N HIS A 136 8.31 13.09 -5.13
CA HIS A 136 7.61 14.23 -4.54
C HIS A 136 7.62 14.16 -3.00
N GLN A 137 7.50 12.96 -2.44
CA GLN A 137 7.57 12.72 -1.00
C GLN A 137 8.34 11.43 -0.71
N ALA A 138 9.19 11.44 0.30
CA ALA A 138 9.90 10.29 0.81
C ALA A 138 9.98 10.35 2.33
N PHE A 139 9.55 9.29 3.02
CA PHE A 139 9.58 9.22 4.48
C PHE A 139 9.47 7.80 5.01
N GLY A 140 10.19 7.54 6.10
CA GLY A 140 10.13 6.27 6.82
C GLY A 140 8.93 6.22 7.76
N ASN A 141 8.29 5.06 7.86
CA ASN A 141 7.17 4.84 8.77
C ASN A 141 7.45 3.78 9.84
N CYS A 142 6.68 3.84 10.92
CA CYS A 142 6.80 2.96 12.09
C CYS A 142 6.80 1.47 11.71
N PRO A 143 7.62 0.61 12.34
CA PRO A 143 7.73 -0.83 12.02
C PRO A 143 6.56 -1.69 12.54
N LYS A 144 5.62 -1.11 13.29
CA LYS A 144 4.50 -1.84 13.91
C LYS A 144 3.66 -2.59 12.85
N TYR A 145 3.14 -3.75 13.27
CA TYR A 145 2.21 -4.60 12.51
C TYR A 145 2.78 -5.28 11.27
N ILE A 146 4.06 -5.08 10.92
CA ILE A 146 4.68 -5.80 9.81
C ILE A 146 4.97 -7.24 10.25
N GLN A 147 4.36 -8.19 9.56
CA GLN A 147 4.57 -9.61 9.80
C GLN A 147 5.85 -10.04 9.09
N ALA A 148 6.79 -10.61 9.84
CA ALA A 148 8.10 -10.90 9.26
C ALA A 148 8.05 -12.20 8.44
N ARG A 149 8.52 -12.14 7.20
CA ARG A 149 8.59 -13.26 6.26
C ARG A 149 9.86 -13.12 5.42
N VAL A 150 10.42 -14.24 5.00
CA VAL A 150 11.61 -14.31 4.14
C VAL A 150 11.17 -14.92 2.80
N MET A 151 11.59 -14.32 1.69
CA MET A 151 11.48 -14.94 0.38
C MET A 151 12.59 -16.00 0.25
N THR A 152 12.24 -17.24 -0.04
CA THR A 152 13.19 -18.36 -0.06
C THR A 152 13.74 -18.66 -1.45
N GLU A 153 13.08 -18.18 -2.51
CA GLU A 153 13.50 -18.37 -3.89
C GLU A 153 13.30 -17.08 -4.68
N GLU A 154 14.18 -16.82 -5.66
CA GLU A 154 14.06 -15.61 -6.48
C GLU A 154 12.83 -15.64 -7.39
N PRO A 155 12.21 -14.47 -7.66
CA PRO A 155 11.06 -14.37 -8.56
C PRO A 155 11.46 -14.75 -9.99
N THR A 156 10.81 -15.75 -10.59
CA THR A 156 11.03 -16.08 -12.01
C THR A 156 9.73 -16.45 -12.71
N GLY A 157 9.59 -16.04 -13.98
CA GLY A 157 8.68 -16.63 -14.95
C GLY A 157 7.18 -16.62 -14.61
N PHE A 158 6.62 -15.48 -14.20
CA PHE A 158 5.18 -15.38 -13.93
C PHE A 158 4.33 -15.64 -15.18
N HIS A 159 3.31 -16.49 -15.03
CA HIS A 159 2.34 -16.82 -16.08
C HIS A 159 0.92 -16.50 -15.61
N PRO A 160 0.58 -15.19 -15.56
CA PRO A 160 -0.59 -14.72 -14.85
C PRO A 160 -1.89 -15.13 -15.56
N VAL A 161 -2.84 -15.67 -14.79
CA VAL A 161 -4.21 -15.93 -15.26
C VAL A 161 -5.17 -15.16 -14.37
N ALA A 162 -5.79 -14.12 -14.94
CA ALA A 162 -6.68 -13.24 -14.19
C ALA A 162 -8.16 -13.56 -14.42
N ARG A 163 -8.93 -13.50 -13.34
CA ARG A 163 -10.39 -13.55 -13.32
C ARG A 163 -10.94 -12.34 -12.58
N ARG A 164 -11.97 -11.72 -13.17
CA ARG A 164 -12.61 -10.50 -12.65
C ARG A 164 -14.00 -10.81 -12.13
N GLY A 165 -14.43 -10.07 -11.12
CA GLY A 165 -15.77 -10.14 -10.54
C GLY A 165 -16.17 -8.83 -9.87
N ASP A 166 -17.46 -8.66 -9.60
CA ASP A 166 -18.01 -7.50 -8.90
C ASP A 166 -18.05 -7.68 -7.37
N ARG A 167 -17.64 -8.86 -6.88
CA ARG A 167 -17.69 -9.29 -5.48
C ARG A 167 -16.66 -10.38 -5.21
N LEU A 168 -16.39 -10.62 -3.94
CA LEU A 168 -15.59 -11.74 -3.45
C LEU A 168 -16.35 -13.06 -3.61
N ASP A 169 -15.65 -14.07 -4.13
CA ASP A 169 -16.11 -15.46 -4.02
C ASP A 169 -15.61 -16.13 -2.72
N ALA A 170 -15.89 -17.43 -2.59
CA ALA A 170 -15.51 -18.19 -1.40
C ALA A 170 -13.99 -18.26 -1.20
N LEU A 171 -13.21 -18.49 -2.26
CA LEU A 171 -11.75 -18.58 -2.18
C LEU A 171 -11.15 -17.23 -1.76
N GLN A 172 -11.61 -16.15 -2.40
CA GLN A 172 -11.16 -14.79 -2.13
C GLN A 172 -11.55 -14.35 -0.71
N SER A 173 -12.74 -14.74 -0.24
CA SER A 173 -13.18 -14.47 1.15
C SER A 173 -12.31 -15.19 2.17
N VAL A 174 -11.88 -16.41 1.88
CA VAL A 174 -10.93 -17.17 2.72
C VAL A 174 -9.57 -16.50 2.74
N LEU A 175 -9.04 -16.08 1.59
CA LEU A 175 -7.77 -15.33 1.53
C LEU A 175 -7.85 -14.08 2.41
N VAL A 176 -8.87 -13.24 2.22
CA VAL A 176 -9.03 -11.99 2.99
C VAL A 176 -9.14 -12.26 4.48
N SER A 177 -9.93 -13.26 4.88
CA SER A 177 -10.13 -13.58 6.31
C SER A 177 -8.91 -14.20 6.97
N SER A 178 -8.06 -14.90 6.21
CA SER A 178 -6.82 -15.51 6.71
C SER A 178 -5.60 -14.60 6.58
N ALA A 179 -5.70 -13.51 5.83
CA ALA A 179 -4.62 -12.57 5.61
C ALA A 179 -4.10 -11.98 6.93
N ASP A 180 -2.78 -11.95 7.05
CA ASP A 180 -2.06 -11.25 8.11
C ASP A 180 -1.54 -9.87 7.65
N THR A 181 -1.54 -9.64 6.34
CA THR A 181 -0.99 -8.46 5.66
C THR A 181 -1.81 -8.13 4.42
N PHE A 182 -2.12 -6.85 4.22
CA PHE A 182 -2.57 -6.31 2.94
C PHE A 182 -2.07 -4.88 2.75
N PHE A 183 -2.21 -4.37 1.54
CA PHE A 183 -1.84 -3.00 1.19
C PHE A 183 -3.06 -2.22 0.72
N ILE A 184 -3.14 -0.94 1.09
CA ILE A 184 -4.20 -0.02 0.66
C ILE A 184 -3.59 1.17 -0.07
N ALA A 185 -4.04 1.37 -1.30
CA ALA A 185 -3.81 2.56 -2.10
C ALA A 185 -4.94 3.57 -1.89
N THR A 186 -4.58 4.83 -1.74
CA THR A 186 -5.50 5.97 -1.65
C THR A 186 -4.92 7.14 -2.43
N ALA A 187 -5.73 8.14 -2.76
CA ALA A 187 -5.24 9.33 -3.45
C ALA A 187 -6.01 10.58 -3.03
N ALA A 188 -5.31 11.71 -3.02
CA ALA A 188 -5.86 13.06 -2.87
C ALA A 188 -5.25 13.96 -3.96
N ASP A 189 -5.58 15.26 -3.95
CA ASP A 189 -5.09 16.21 -4.97
C ASP A 189 -3.56 16.36 -4.96
N VAL A 190 -2.91 16.05 -3.83
CA VAL A 190 -1.46 16.06 -3.67
C VAL A 190 -0.76 14.84 -4.27
N GLY A 191 -1.51 13.78 -4.61
CA GLY A 191 -1.00 12.56 -5.23
C GLY A 191 -1.59 11.27 -4.63
N ALA A 192 -1.04 10.14 -5.09
CA ALA A 192 -1.36 8.82 -4.57
C ALA A 192 -0.44 8.42 -3.41
N ASP A 193 -0.94 7.55 -2.53
CA ASP A 193 -0.22 6.97 -1.39
C ASP A 193 -0.54 5.47 -1.27
N VAL A 194 0.43 4.69 -0.80
CA VAL A 194 0.22 3.29 -0.43
C VAL A 194 0.65 3.03 1.00
N SER A 195 -0.20 2.29 1.70
CA SER A 195 -0.03 1.93 3.09
C SER A 195 -0.13 0.44 3.32
N HIS A 196 0.77 -0.10 4.13
CA HIS A 196 0.64 -1.45 4.69
C HIS A 196 -0.36 -1.48 5.85
N ARG A 197 -1.14 -2.56 5.92
CA ARG A 197 -1.98 -2.96 7.06
C ARG A 197 -1.64 -4.40 7.42
N GLY A 198 -1.50 -4.68 8.71
CA GLY A 198 -1.22 -6.03 9.18
C GLY A 198 -1.80 -6.28 10.56
N GLY A 199 -2.01 -7.55 10.87
CA GLY A 199 -2.60 -8.04 12.12
C GLY A 199 -2.59 -9.56 12.16
N ASN A 200 -3.15 -10.14 13.21
CA ASN A 200 -3.37 -11.60 13.23
C ASN A 200 -4.47 -11.97 12.22
N PRO A 201 -4.45 -13.18 11.63
CA PRO A 201 -5.54 -13.67 10.79
C PRO A 201 -6.91 -13.39 11.41
N GLY A 202 -7.82 -12.88 10.59
CA GLY A 202 -9.14 -12.43 11.01
C GLY A 202 -9.19 -10.97 11.48
N PHE A 203 -8.10 -10.19 11.41
CA PHE A 203 -8.15 -8.74 11.66
C PHE A 203 -8.95 -8.00 10.58
N VAL A 204 -8.95 -8.50 9.34
CA VAL A 204 -9.87 -8.08 8.29
C VAL A 204 -11.10 -8.99 8.35
N LYS A 205 -12.28 -8.38 8.43
CA LYS A 205 -13.56 -9.07 8.41
C LYS A 205 -14.17 -8.96 7.02
N VAL A 206 -14.59 -10.10 6.47
CA VAL A 206 -15.49 -10.14 5.32
C VAL A 206 -16.92 -10.03 5.87
N VAL A 207 -17.48 -8.82 5.84
CA VAL A 207 -18.85 -8.55 6.33
C VAL A 207 -19.88 -9.09 5.32
N SER A 208 -19.58 -8.96 4.03
CA SER A 208 -20.33 -9.56 2.93
C SER A 208 -19.41 -9.75 1.72
N PRO A 209 -19.86 -10.43 0.64
CA PRO A 209 -19.07 -10.53 -0.60
C PRO A 209 -18.62 -9.18 -1.19
N THR A 210 -19.27 -8.07 -0.82
CA THR A 210 -18.95 -6.73 -1.33
C THR A 210 -18.53 -5.75 -0.21
N GLU A 211 -18.33 -6.21 1.02
CA GLU A 211 -17.99 -5.33 2.14
C GLU A 211 -16.96 -5.98 3.07
N LEU A 212 -15.87 -5.24 3.30
CA LEU A 212 -14.81 -5.58 4.23
C LEU A 212 -14.76 -4.55 5.35
N SER A 213 -14.27 -4.95 6.53
CA SER A 213 -13.92 -4.02 7.59
C SER A 213 -12.65 -4.43 8.31
N TRP A 214 -11.92 -3.46 8.85
CA TRP A 214 -10.75 -3.73 9.70
C TRP A 214 -10.51 -2.57 10.68
N PRO A 215 -9.91 -2.85 11.85
CA PRO A 215 -9.54 -1.81 12.79
C PRO A 215 -8.44 -0.92 12.21
N ASP A 216 -8.57 0.40 12.38
CA ASP A 216 -7.41 1.26 12.24
C ASP A 216 -6.58 1.19 13.52
N TYR A 217 -5.28 0.92 13.39
CA TYR A 217 -4.40 0.87 14.54
C TYR A 217 -3.73 2.22 14.80
N VAL A 218 -3.29 2.43 16.06
CA VAL A 218 -2.53 3.62 16.43
C VAL A 218 -1.21 3.67 15.65
N GLY A 219 -1.16 4.60 14.70
CA GLY A 219 -0.02 4.83 13.80
C GLY A 219 0.96 5.90 14.27
N ASN A 220 1.53 6.61 13.30
CA ASN A 220 2.52 7.67 13.47
C ASN A 220 1.91 9.09 13.49
N ALA A 221 0.60 9.20 13.70
CA ALA A 221 -0.16 10.46 13.67
C ALA A 221 -0.21 11.22 12.33
N MET A 222 0.41 10.75 11.24
CA MET A 222 0.34 11.46 9.95
C MET A 222 -1.06 11.43 9.32
N MET A 223 -1.84 10.37 9.57
CA MET A 223 -3.20 10.19 9.04
C MET A 223 -3.31 10.21 7.50
N MET A 224 -2.26 9.81 6.77
CA MET A 224 -2.24 9.82 5.29
C MET A 224 -3.44 9.08 4.68
N THR A 225 -3.69 7.83 5.09
CA THR A 225 -4.80 7.03 4.53
C THR A 225 -6.15 7.64 4.87
N SER A 226 -6.42 7.91 6.15
CA SER A 226 -7.71 8.42 6.62
C SER A 226 -7.98 9.84 6.10
N GLY A 227 -6.95 10.67 6.00
CA GLY A 227 -7.01 12.00 5.42
C GLY A 227 -7.34 11.96 3.93
N ASN A 228 -6.69 11.08 3.16
CA ASN A 228 -7.04 10.86 1.75
C ASN A 228 -8.51 10.40 1.61
N LEU A 229 -8.94 9.43 2.41
CA LEU A 229 -10.31 8.92 2.39
C LEU A 229 -11.36 9.99 2.76
N GLY A 230 -11.00 10.96 3.60
CA GLY A 230 -11.88 12.06 3.98
C GLY A 230 -12.19 13.03 2.83
N VAL A 231 -11.33 13.12 1.81
CA VAL A 231 -11.52 13.99 0.64
C VAL A 231 -11.84 13.22 -0.65
N ASN A 232 -11.44 11.96 -0.72
CA ASN A 232 -11.71 11.07 -1.83
C ASN A 232 -11.87 9.62 -1.33
N PRO A 233 -13.08 9.03 -1.39
CA PRO A 233 -13.33 7.71 -0.84
C PRO A 233 -12.73 6.58 -1.67
N LEU A 234 -12.25 6.83 -2.89
CA LEU A 234 -11.75 5.78 -3.79
C LEU A 234 -10.45 5.15 -3.26
N ALA A 235 -10.46 3.83 -3.07
CA ALA A 235 -9.33 3.07 -2.57
C ALA A 235 -9.14 1.75 -3.33
N GLY A 236 -7.89 1.30 -3.36
CA GLY A 236 -7.50 0.01 -3.91
C GLY A 236 -6.85 -0.86 -2.85
N LEU A 237 -7.15 -2.16 -2.82
CA LEU A 237 -6.52 -3.12 -1.90
C LEU A 237 -5.71 -4.15 -2.68
N LEU A 238 -4.58 -4.58 -2.11
CA LEU A 238 -3.79 -5.71 -2.59
C LEU A 238 -3.60 -6.72 -1.46
N PHE A 239 -4.08 -7.94 -1.68
CA PHE A 239 -3.85 -9.11 -0.83
C PHE A 239 -2.94 -10.08 -1.58
N PRO A 240 -1.66 -10.21 -1.20
CA PRO A 240 -0.80 -11.28 -1.69
C PRO A 240 -1.18 -12.60 -1.03
N ASP A 241 -1.32 -13.66 -1.83
CA ASP A 241 -1.30 -15.03 -1.34
C ASP A 241 0.14 -15.52 -1.32
N TRP A 242 0.75 -15.46 -0.14
CA TRP A 242 2.16 -15.81 0.08
C TRP A 242 2.49 -17.29 -0.20
N GLU A 243 1.48 -18.17 -0.24
CA GLU A 243 1.66 -19.61 -0.43
C GLU A 243 1.43 -20.02 -1.88
N SER A 244 0.36 -19.54 -2.51
CA SER A 244 0.05 -19.91 -3.91
C SER A 244 0.71 -19.01 -4.95
N GLY A 245 1.17 -17.82 -4.57
CA GLY A 245 1.66 -16.80 -5.50
C GLY A 245 0.53 -16.12 -6.30
N ALA A 246 -0.72 -16.31 -5.89
CA ALA A 246 -1.83 -15.53 -6.40
C ALA A 246 -1.88 -14.12 -5.78
N THR A 247 -2.55 -13.20 -6.45
CA THR A 247 -2.90 -11.90 -5.88
C THR A 247 -4.40 -11.66 -5.99
N LEU A 248 -4.95 -11.02 -4.97
CA LEU A 248 -6.29 -10.43 -5.03
C LEU A 248 -6.16 -8.91 -4.95
N GLN A 249 -6.55 -8.25 -6.03
CA GLN A 249 -6.64 -6.80 -6.11
C GLN A 249 -8.11 -6.39 -6.07
N LEU A 250 -8.45 -5.42 -5.23
CA LEU A 250 -9.81 -4.89 -5.10
C LEU A 250 -9.78 -3.39 -5.38
N THR A 251 -10.82 -2.88 -6.04
CA THR A 251 -11.09 -1.44 -6.10
C THR A 251 -12.48 -1.15 -5.55
N GLY A 252 -12.65 0.01 -4.95
CA GLY A 252 -13.91 0.40 -4.35
C GLY A 252 -13.81 1.71 -3.58
N THR A 253 -14.70 1.84 -2.59
CA THR A 253 -14.73 3.01 -1.71
C THR A 253 -14.45 2.60 -0.27
N ALA A 254 -13.64 3.36 0.45
CA ALA A 254 -13.42 3.22 1.88
C ALA A 254 -13.88 4.45 2.67
N GLU A 255 -14.30 4.21 3.90
CA GLU A 255 -14.72 5.22 4.87
C GLU A 255 -14.18 4.84 6.25
N VAL A 256 -13.61 5.81 6.97
CA VAL A 256 -13.21 5.63 8.37
C VAL A 256 -14.39 5.99 9.27
N ARG A 257 -14.85 5.02 10.06
CA ARG A 257 -15.95 5.18 11.01
C ARG A 257 -15.44 5.09 12.43
N ARG A 258 -16.15 5.74 13.35
CA ARG A 258 -15.96 5.49 14.78
C ARG A 258 -16.52 4.11 15.10
N SER A 259 -15.71 3.26 15.67
CA SER A 259 -16.14 1.99 16.23
C SER A 259 -16.87 2.25 17.55
N VAL A 260 -18.17 2.00 17.59
CA VAL A 260 -18.96 1.97 18.83
C VAL A 260 -18.93 0.54 19.35
N GLY A 261 -17.86 0.17 20.05
CA GLY A 261 -17.68 -1.17 20.62
C GLY A 261 -17.61 -1.13 22.16
N PRO A 262 -17.99 -2.21 22.87
CA PRO A 262 -17.75 -2.34 24.30
C PRO A 262 -16.23 -2.36 24.59
N GLU A 263 -15.85 -2.25 25.87
CA GLU A 263 -14.44 -2.29 26.32
C GLU A 263 -13.66 -3.40 25.58
N GLY A 264 -12.67 -3.02 24.75
CA GLY A 264 -11.92 -3.95 23.89
C GLY A 264 -11.97 -3.66 22.37
N GLY A 265 -12.61 -2.58 21.93
CA GLY A 265 -12.52 -2.10 20.53
C GLY A 265 -11.10 -1.69 20.10
N PRO A 266 -10.88 -1.37 18.80
CA PRO A 266 -9.58 -0.91 18.31
C PRO A 266 -8.99 0.20 19.17
N ALA A 267 -7.67 0.19 19.36
CA ALA A 267 -6.98 1.08 20.30
C ALA A 267 -7.19 2.59 20.02
N ASN A 268 -7.63 2.96 18.81
CA ASN A 268 -7.99 4.34 18.44
C ASN A 268 -9.52 4.57 18.32
N GLY A 269 -10.35 3.55 18.54
CA GLY A 269 -11.80 3.61 18.40
C GLY A 269 -12.28 3.81 16.94
N GLN A 270 -11.49 3.43 15.94
CA GLN A 270 -11.84 3.59 14.52
C GLN A 270 -11.78 2.27 13.75
N GLU A 271 -12.68 2.13 12.79
CA GLU A 271 -12.76 1.03 11.84
C GLU A 271 -12.83 1.62 10.44
N THR A 272 -12.06 1.07 9.49
CA THR A 272 -12.27 1.36 8.08
C THR A 272 -13.22 0.32 7.50
N VAL A 273 -14.24 0.79 6.79
CA VAL A 273 -15.17 -0.05 6.01
C VAL A 273 -14.87 0.17 4.54
N PHE A 274 -14.67 -0.92 3.79
CA PHE A 274 -14.41 -0.91 2.35
C PHE A 274 -15.52 -1.62 1.60
N ARG A 275 -16.09 -0.95 0.59
CA ARG A 275 -17.11 -1.49 -0.31
C ARG A 275 -16.46 -1.84 -1.64
N VAL A 276 -16.46 -3.13 -1.98
CA VAL A 276 -15.89 -3.66 -3.23
C VAL A 276 -16.77 -3.23 -4.41
N THR A 277 -16.14 -2.77 -5.47
CA THR A 277 -16.78 -2.52 -6.77
C THR A 277 -16.27 -3.47 -7.84
N GLU A 278 -15.00 -3.84 -7.78
CA GLU A 278 -14.42 -4.89 -8.61
C GLU A 278 -13.31 -5.63 -7.86
N ALA A 279 -13.22 -6.93 -8.12
CA ALA A 279 -12.21 -7.84 -7.65
C ALA A 279 -11.47 -8.47 -8.84
N VAL A 280 -10.15 -8.47 -8.80
CA VAL A 280 -9.28 -9.13 -9.78
C VAL A 280 -8.42 -10.13 -9.03
N TRP A 281 -8.66 -11.40 -9.30
CA TRP A 281 -7.82 -12.49 -8.82
C TRP A 281 -6.89 -12.93 -9.92
N THR A 282 -5.58 -12.89 -9.67
CA THR A 282 -4.56 -13.32 -10.64
C THR A 282 -3.74 -14.44 -10.05
N GLU A 283 -3.82 -15.62 -10.64
CA GLU A 283 -2.97 -16.75 -10.30
C GLU A 283 -1.57 -16.55 -10.87
N ASN A 284 -0.53 -17.04 -10.20
CA ASN A 284 0.87 -16.99 -10.68
C ASN A 284 1.29 -15.56 -11.08
N ALA A 285 1.03 -14.60 -10.18
CA ALA A 285 1.35 -13.19 -10.37
C ALA A 285 2.34 -12.65 -9.33
N PHE A 286 2.70 -13.49 -8.36
CA PHE A 286 3.53 -13.13 -7.21
C PHE A 286 4.38 -14.33 -6.78
N PRO A 287 5.53 -14.15 -6.10
CA PRO A 287 6.31 -15.27 -5.60
C PRO A 287 5.53 -16.08 -4.58
N ALA A 288 5.49 -17.40 -4.79
CA ALA A 288 4.90 -18.37 -3.85
C ALA A 288 5.89 -18.82 -2.75
N ALA A 289 7.17 -18.48 -2.89
CA ALA A 289 8.25 -18.97 -2.05
C ALA A 289 8.50 -18.04 -0.84
N TRP A 290 7.57 -18.03 0.12
CA TRP A 290 7.73 -17.27 1.37
C TRP A 290 7.63 -18.15 2.59
N THR A 291 8.38 -17.82 3.63
CA THR A 291 8.22 -18.47 4.94
C THR A 291 6.86 -18.11 5.56
N ALA A 292 6.40 -18.96 6.48
CA ALA A 292 5.31 -18.62 7.41
C ALA A 292 5.62 -17.30 8.17
N PRO A 293 4.59 -16.53 8.57
CA PRO A 293 4.81 -15.25 9.21
C PRO A 293 5.30 -15.42 10.65
N ALA A 294 6.35 -14.69 11.00
CA ALA A 294 6.64 -14.38 12.39
C ALA A 294 5.85 -13.11 12.78
N TYR A 295 4.78 -13.31 13.56
CA TYR A 295 3.85 -12.25 13.88
C TYR A 295 4.50 -11.09 14.65
N SER A 296 4.05 -9.87 14.35
CA SER A 296 4.45 -8.66 15.05
C SER A 296 3.92 -8.69 16.48
N ARG A 297 4.79 -8.34 17.45
CA ARG A 297 4.41 -8.20 18.86
C ARG A 297 3.35 -7.12 19.14
N PHE A 298 3.03 -6.30 18.14
CA PHE A 298 2.08 -5.20 18.25
C PHE A 298 0.67 -5.57 17.79
N ASN A 299 0.45 -6.78 17.27
CA ASN A 299 -0.85 -7.26 16.81
C ASN A 299 -1.90 -7.25 17.94
#